data_AF-A0A7V3YMI3-F1
#
_entry.id   AF-A0A7V3YMI3-F1
#
_cell.length_a   1.000
_cell.length_b   1.000
_cell.length_c   1.000
_cell.angle_alpha   90.00
_cell.angle_beta   90.00
_cell.angle_gamma   90.00
#
_symmetry.space_group_name_H-M   'P 1'
#
loop_
_entity.id
_entity.type
_entity.pdbx_description
1 polymer ?
#
loop_
_entity_poly.entity_id
_entity_poly.type
_entity_poly.pdbx_seq_one_letter_code
_entity_poly.pdbx_strand_id
1 'polypeptide(L)'
;MRVGIPRGLLFYRFFALWKTFLEELGVEVVISPPSNKAIIQHGLVYGVEEICFPVKVFLGHAYALLGKVDALFIPRMVSFRKNEYNC
;
A
#
# COMPACT_ATOMS: atom_id res chain seq x y z
N MET A 1 -10.93 15.18 -0.07
CA MET A 1 -9.77 14.47 0.50
C MET A 1 -9.43 13.32 -0.43
N ARG A 2 -8.14 13.13 -0.71
CA ARG A 2 -7.60 12.10 -1.59
C ARG A 2 -6.77 11.12 -0.77
N VAL A 3 -7.16 9.86 -0.76
CA VAL A 3 -6.47 8.81 -0.03
C VAL A 3 -5.76 7.88 -1.00
N GLY A 4 -4.45 7.72 -0.79
CA GLY A 4 -3.61 6.83 -1.56
C GLY A 4 -3.61 5.41 -1.00
N ILE A 5 -3.87 4.41 -1.84
CA ILE A 5 -3.68 2.99 -1.49
C ILE A 5 -2.51 2.44 -2.33
N PRO A 6 -1.37 2.11 -1.70
CA PRO A 6 -0.24 1.53 -2.40
C PRO A 6 -0.58 0.13 -2.93
N ARG A 7 -0.22 -0.13 -4.19
CA ARG A 7 -0.55 -1.36 -4.91
C ARG A 7 0.42 -2.51 -4.59
N GLY A 8 0.54 -2.86 -3.31
CA GLY A 8 1.42 -3.91 -2.79
C GLY A 8 0.85 -4.65 -1.59
N LEU A 9 1.53 -5.71 -1.14
CA LEU A 9 1.11 -6.57 -0.03
C LEU A 9 -0.33 -7.09 -0.21
N LEU A 10 -1.22 -6.77 0.73
CA LEU A 10 -2.61 -7.25 0.78
C LEU A 10 -3.58 -6.46 -0.11
N PHE A 11 -3.08 -5.50 -0.90
CA PHE A 11 -3.87 -4.73 -1.86
C PHE A 11 -4.79 -5.63 -2.69
N TYR A 12 -4.23 -6.66 -3.35
CA TYR A 12 -4.99 -7.50 -4.27
C TYR A 12 -6.10 -8.32 -3.60
N ARG A 13 -6.05 -8.51 -2.28
CA ARG A 13 -7.05 -9.25 -1.53
C ARG A 13 -8.16 -8.34 -0.98
N PHE A 14 -7.82 -7.13 -0.54
CA PHE A 14 -8.76 -6.26 0.17
C PHE A 14 -9.04 -4.92 -0.51
N PHE A 15 -8.49 -4.67 -1.70
CA PHE A 15 -8.67 -3.39 -2.39
C PHE A 15 -10.13 -3.05 -2.61
N ALA A 16 -10.96 -3.99 -3.08
CA ALA A 16 -12.38 -3.73 -3.31
C ALA A 16 -13.09 -3.30 -2.01
N LEU A 17 -12.81 -3.98 -0.90
CA LEU A 17 -13.34 -3.63 0.42
C LEU A 17 -12.95 -2.20 0.83
N TRP A 18 -11.66 -1.87 0.77
CA TRP A 18 -11.16 -0.57 1.22
C TRP A 18 -11.56 0.56 0.27
N LYS A 19 -11.57 0.30 -1.03
CA LYS A 19 -12.02 1.25 -2.05
C LYS A 19 -13.48 1.63 -1.80
N THR A 20 -14.37 0.64 -1.73
CA THR A 20 -15.80 0.89 -1.49
C THR A 20 -16.01 1.59 -0.16
N PHE A 21 -15.38 1.13 0.92
CA PHE A 21 -15.51 1.78 2.23
C PHE A 21 -15.13 3.27 2.21
N LEU A 22 -14.01 3.63 1.58
CA LEU A 22 -13.54 5.02 1.52
C LEU A 22 -14.38 5.87 0.57
N GLU A 23 -14.79 5.32 -0.58
CA GLU A 23 -15.63 6.02 -1.55
C GLU A 23 -17.02 6.32 -0.99
N GLU A 24 -17.63 5.39 -0.24
CA GLU A 24 -18.92 5.61 0.45
C GLU A 24 -18.83 6.71 1.53
N LEU A 25 -17.62 6.96 2.06
CA LEU A 25 -17.35 8.07 2.97
C LEU A 25 -17.05 9.40 2.22
N GLY A 26 -17.16 9.43 0.89
CA GLY A 26 -16.91 10.62 0.07
C GLY A 26 -15.42 10.90 -0.19
N VAL A 27 -14.55 9.91 -0.03
CA VAL A 27 -13.10 10.04 -0.25
C VAL A 27 -12.72 9.59 -1.67
N GLU A 28 -11.88 10.36 -2.35
CA GLU A 28 -11.28 9.94 -3.63
C GLU A 28 -10.14 8.96 -3.37
N VAL A 29 -10.26 7.74 -3.91
CA VAL A 29 -9.23 6.71 -3.79
C VAL A 29 -8.27 6.77 -4.99
N VAL A 30 -6.99 7.01 -4.71
CA VAL A 30 -5.90 7.04 -5.69
C VAL A 30 -5.01 5.83 -5.49
N ILE A 31 -4.68 5.10 -6.55
CA ILE A 31 -3.79 3.94 -6.50
C ILE A 31 -2.46 4.22 -7.17
N SER A 32 -1.39 3.59 -6.69
CA SER A 32 -0.09 3.66 -7.35
C SER A 32 -0.11 2.87 -8.68
N PRO A 33 0.75 3.22 -9.66
CA PRO A 33 0.72 2.58 -10.98
C PRO A 33 1.16 1.10 -10.95
N PRO A 34 1.04 0.37 -12.08
CA PRO A 34 1.67 -0.93 -12.30
C PRO A 34 3.10 -1.01 -11.78
N SER A 35 3.41 -2.08 -11.03
CA SER A 35 4.76 -2.36 -10.55
C SER A 35 5.70 -2.40 -11.75
N ASN A 36 6.72 -1.55 -11.72
CA ASN A 36 7.71 -1.44 -12.76
C ASN A 36 9.10 -1.28 -12.13
N LYS A 37 10.15 -1.29 -12.96
CA LYS A 37 11.53 -1.18 -12.50
C LYS A 37 11.76 0.09 -11.66
N ALA A 38 11.15 1.22 -12.02
CA ALA A 38 11.30 2.48 -11.29
C ALA A 38 10.70 2.40 -9.86
N ILE A 39 9.51 1.80 -9.71
CA ILE A 39 8.91 1.55 -8.39
C ILE A 39 9.83 0.69 -7.53
N ILE A 40 10.35 -0.40 -8.08
CA ILE A 40 11.25 -1.30 -7.36
C ILE A 40 12.50 -0.53 -6.91
N GLN A 41 13.14 0.21 -7.81
CA GLN A 41 14.36 0.97 -7.51
C GLN A 41 14.13 2.01 -6.41
N HIS A 42 13.05 2.80 -6.46
CA HIS A 42 12.71 3.71 -5.38
C HIS A 42 12.51 2.95 -4.06
N GLY A 43 11.82 1.82 -4.09
CA GLY A 43 11.63 0.96 -2.92
C GLY A 43 12.92 0.44 -2.28
N LEU A 44 13.93 0.13 -3.10
CA LEU A 44 15.25 -0.31 -2.63
C LEU A 44 16.03 0.83 -1.97
N VAL A 45 15.87 2.07 -2.43
CA VAL A 45 16.55 3.26 -1.87
C VAL A 45 16.03 3.60 -0.47
N TYR A 46 14.72 3.46 -0.24
CA TYR A 46 14.08 3.82 1.03
C TYR A 46 13.98 2.66 2.03
N GLY A 47 14.26 1.43 1.60
CA GLY A 47 14.17 0.24 2.45
C GLY A 47 15.48 -0.07 3.15
N VAL A 48 15.42 -0.53 4.41
CA VAL A 48 16.58 -1.13 5.09
C VAL A 48 16.96 -2.46 4.42
N GLU A 49 18.22 -2.87 4.53
CA GLU A 49 18.72 -4.06 3.83
C GLU A 49 17.94 -5.33 4.20
N GLU A 50 17.60 -5.48 5.48
CA GLU A 50 17.01 -6.68 6.06
C GLU A 50 15.51 -6.89 5.77
N ILE A 51 14.78 -5.86 5.32
CA ILE A 51 13.34 -6.05 5.02
C ILE A 51 13.13 -6.87 3.75
N CYS A 52 12.07 -7.66 3.75
CA CYS A 52 11.77 -8.53 2.62
C CYS A 52 11.45 -7.72 1.35
N PHE A 53 11.76 -8.30 0.20
CA PHE A 53 11.57 -7.65 -1.10
C PHE A 53 10.14 -7.12 -1.33
N PRO A 54 9.05 -7.84 -0.95
CA PRO A 54 7.68 -7.30 -1.10
C PRO A 54 7.45 -6.00 -0.35
N VAL A 55 8.06 -5.82 0.83
CA VAL A 55 7.97 -4.56 1.60
C VAL A 55 8.76 -3.47 0.91
N LYS A 56 9.94 -3.77 0.35
CA LYS A 56 10.70 -2.79 -0.48
C LYS A 56 9.86 -2.32 -1.67
N VAL A 57 9.22 -3.23 -2.40
CA VAL A 57 8.33 -2.86 -3.52
C VAL A 57 7.14 -2.01 -3.04
N PHE A 58 6.57 -2.35 -1.88
CA PHE A 58 5.50 -1.56 -1.26
C PHE A 58 5.94 -0.12 -0.93
N LEU A 59 7.15 0.07 -0.40
CA LEU A 59 7.71 1.41 -0.16
C LEU A 59 7.85 2.21 -1.46
N GLY A 60 8.23 1.56 -2.56
CA GLY A 60 8.23 2.17 -3.89
C GLY A 60 6.84 2.62 -4.35
N HIS A 61 5.80 1.83 -4.05
CA HIS A 61 4.41 2.21 -4.33
C HIS A 61 3.93 3.38 -3.47
N ALA A 62 4.31 3.41 -2.19
CA ALA A 62 4.04 4.54 -1.30
C ALA A 62 4.72 5.81 -1.81
N TYR A 63 5.99 5.70 -2.24
CA TYR A 63 6.73 6.81 -2.84
C TYR A 63 6.08 7.33 -4.14
N ALA A 64 5.55 6.43 -4.98
CA ALA A 64 4.87 6.84 -6.22
C ALA A 64 3.61 7.71 -5.99
N LEU A 65 3.05 7.69 -4.77
CA LEU A 65 1.91 8.48 -4.33
C LEU A 65 2.30 9.78 -3.61
N LEU A 66 3.59 9.98 -3.32
CA LEU A 66 4.09 11.17 -2.64
C LEU A 66 3.69 12.45 -3.41
N GLY A 67 3.11 13.42 -2.71
CA GLY A 67 2.64 14.68 -3.30
C GLY A 67 1.39 14.57 -4.17
N LYS A 68 0.78 13.39 -4.30
CA LYS A 68 -0.45 13.17 -5.10
C LYS A 68 -1.69 12.94 -4.25
N VAL A 69 -1.52 12.66 -2.96
CA VAL A 69 -2.59 12.29 -2.02
C VAL A 69 -2.42 13.04 -0.71
N ASP A 70 -3.53 13.27 0.00
CA ASP A 70 -3.54 13.94 1.30
C ASP A 70 -3.13 12.98 2.42
N ALA A 71 -3.44 11.68 2.26
CA ALA A 71 -3.09 10.63 3.22
C ALA A 71 -2.82 9.30 2.52
N LEU A 72 -2.01 8.44 3.14
CA LEU A 72 -1.81 7.05 2.73
C LEU A 72 -2.61 6.12 3.64
N PHE A 73 -3.35 5.20 3.03
CA PHE A 73 -4.05 4.14 3.74
C PHE A 73 -3.25 2.84 3.63
N ILE A 74 -2.70 2.38 4.77
CA ILE A 74 -1.85 1.20 4.87
C ILE A 74 -2.44 0.28 5.96
N PRO A 75 -3.30 -0.69 5.59
CA PRO A 75 -3.94 -1.56 6.56
C PRO A 75 -2.94 -2.57 7.14
N ARG A 76 -2.77 -2.54 8.47
CA ARG A 76 -2.01 -3.58 9.20
C ARG A 76 -2.94 -4.73 9.55
N MET A 77 -2.74 -5.88 8.92
CA MET A 77 -3.50 -7.09 9.24
C MET A 77 -2.75 -7.92 10.27
N VAL A 78 -3.20 -7.85 11.52
CA VAL A 78 -2.54 -8.57 12.63
C VAL A 78 -2.89 -10.05 12.62
N SER A 79 -4.13 -10.41 12.26
CA SER A 79 -4.62 -11.78 12.38
C SER A 79 -5.76 -12.06 11.41
N PHE A 80 -5.79 -13.26 10.81
CA PHE A 80 -6.94 -13.75 10.02
C PHE A 80 -7.80 -14.74 10.79
N ARG A 81 -7.25 -15.39 11.81
CA ARG A 81 -7.92 -16.42 12.63
C ARG A 81 -7.48 -16.29 14.07
N LYS A 82 -8.34 -16.71 14.99
CA LYS A 82 -8.02 -16.72 16.42
C LYS A 82 -6.69 -17.47 16.65
N ASN A 83 -5.76 -16.84 17.34
CA ASN A 83 -4.40 -17.33 17.64
C ASN A 83 -3.43 -17.43 16.43
N GLU A 84 -3.72 -16.77 15.31
CA GLU A 84 -2.79 -16.61 14.19
C GLU A 84 -2.30 -15.15 14.12
N TYR A 85 -0.99 -14.93 14.01
CA TYR A 85 -0.40 -13.58 13.95
C TYR A 85 0.46 -13.43 12.70
N ASN A 86 0.22 -12.35 11.95
CA ASN A 86 1.09 -11.95 10.86
C ASN A 86 2.12 -10.92 11.37
N CYS A 87 3.24 -10.83 10.66
CA CYS A 87 4.28 -9.82 10.85
C CYS A 87 3.70 -8.39 10.70
#